data_AF-A0A2K1G0T6-F1
#
_entry.id   AF-A0A2K1G0T6-F1
#
_cell.length_a   1.000
_cell.length_b   1.000
_cell.length_c   1.000
_cell.angle_alpha   90.00
_cell.angle_beta   90.00
_cell.angle_gamma   90.00
#
_symmetry.space_group_name_H-M   'P 1'
#
loop_
_entity.id
_entity.type
_entity.pdbx_description
1 polymer ?
#
loop_
_entity_poly.entity_id
_entity_poly.type
_entity_poly.pdbx_seq_one_letter_code
_entity_poly.pdbx_strand_id
1 'polypeptide(L)'
;MARASASYEVQIYAQDHWVLEGRFDTEAEALVFGRKALSGSKVEGMRVVRDWRRPDGRHVETEVHVEFRQVSRTVAASPIDEAPALCLTLDHCYGVQSRMAMNRVLRNYVERAVVTPTEVLHNHAELARLLNTDNLVPTAVGRVAALQAEKAGTDGRGRRDALNLLMHELTDRARVAAARKDLPAIAATGFRPMFDRLDSSLPAAERDFLACVVLSRELVQMRNWLAKLDFLGELAREGGTAADRPLGLLDGVIADVLGAPSVAQELLGVQGSLAEALCNLIDLSRGRLSPAKRAEDDRAVQLNELLAFHDLDQTRLVILDLVRRQLKGTQPLYRSDPSLEMDAFQEILKRTLGPDGPAGGGPMAEALVLRYLRYLEGGGAPGRKQAITEVTGRIPDARDRVRFLLALADSDLGHGHAGDISRLLHALTGNPAGYGRFIHPRLPPRDNLEALTLLYCQAADSALPEDARTRLTSDLDALLVAYITEERVVERLDDPGDALRLRANRLLQVCAPGILRSRRALEMVRRRVVEHLRQPQFDRKYVEDLPDAAAQQRALREFYRMLGEAGFV
;
A
#
# COMPACT_ATOMS: atom_id res chain seq x y z
N MET A 1 11.62 17.24 72.04
CA MET A 1 12.28 16.61 70.87
C MET A 1 11.20 16.18 69.89
N ALA A 2 11.01 16.92 68.79
CA ALA A 2 10.09 16.51 67.73
C ALA A 2 10.74 15.38 66.92
N ARG A 3 10.10 14.21 66.84
CA ARG A 3 10.54 13.12 65.94
C ARG A 3 10.60 13.66 64.51
N ALA A 4 11.71 13.48 63.82
CA ALA A 4 11.78 13.74 62.38
C ALA A 4 10.76 12.84 61.69
N SER A 5 9.68 13.42 61.16
CA SER A 5 8.71 12.71 60.32
C SER A 5 9.40 12.42 58.99
N ALA A 6 9.68 11.15 58.73
CA ALA A 6 10.09 10.70 57.41
C ALA A 6 8.83 10.25 56.65
N SER A 7 8.69 10.68 55.41
CA SER A 7 7.64 10.21 54.49
C SER A 7 8.26 9.36 53.38
N TYR A 8 7.51 8.38 52.90
CA TYR A 8 7.93 7.46 51.85
C TYR A 8 7.09 7.70 50.60
N GLU A 9 7.75 8.05 49.50
CA GLU A 9 7.15 8.27 48.20
C GLU A 9 7.29 7.00 47.35
N VAL A 10 6.18 6.52 46.77
CA VAL A 10 6.19 5.47 45.76
C VAL A 10 6.14 6.12 44.40
N GLN A 11 7.15 5.88 43.58
CA GLN A 11 7.22 6.36 42.21
C GLN A 11 7.25 5.17 41.25
N ILE A 12 6.48 5.26 40.17
CA ILE A 12 6.37 4.22 39.14
C ILE A 12 7.12 4.66 37.88
N TYR A 13 7.76 3.71 37.20
CA TYR A 13 8.42 3.94 35.92
C TYR A 13 7.42 3.70 34.80
N ALA A 14 7.11 4.75 34.07
CA ALA A 14 6.21 4.72 32.92
C ALA A 14 6.68 5.72 31.86
N GLN A 15 6.67 5.33 30.60
CA GLN A 15 7.04 6.21 29.48
C GLN A 15 8.40 6.90 29.68
N ASP A 16 9.40 6.13 30.12
CA ASP A 16 10.80 6.55 30.25
C ASP A 16 11.09 7.62 31.33
N HIS A 17 10.21 7.77 32.32
CA HIS A 17 10.44 8.62 33.49
C HIS A 17 9.74 8.09 34.75
N TRP A 18 10.14 8.62 35.91
CA TRP A 18 9.54 8.30 37.20
C TRP A 18 8.36 9.24 37.50
N VAL A 19 7.21 8.67 37.82
CA VAL A 19 5.98 9.39 38.17
C VAL A 19 5.61 9.07 39.62
N LEU A 20 5.33 10.08 40.44
CA LEU A 20 4.86 9.89 41.81
C LEU A 20 3.43 9.33 41.81
N GLU A 21 3.25 8.16 42.41
CA GLU A 21 1.96 7.48 42.50
C GLU A 21 1.32 7.63 43.89
N GLY A 22 2.12 7.71 44.96
CA GLY A 22 1.59 7.85 46.32
C GLY A 22 2.63 8.20 47.38
N ARG A 23 2.15 8.67 48.54
CA ARG A 23 2.96 9.00 49.72
C ARG A 23 2.44 8.26 50.95
N PHE A 24 3.34 7.76 51.79
CA PHE A 24 3.05 6.91 52.94
C PHE A 24 3.90 7.30 54.15
N ASP A 25 3.41 7.00 55.35
CA ASP A 25 4.12 7.31 56.61
C ASP A 25 5.13 6.21 56.99
N THR A 26 4.99 5.01 56.42
CA THR A 26 5.86 3.87 56.69
C THR A 26 6.39 3.22 55.42
N GLU A 27 7.63 2.71 55.50
CA GLU A 27 8.28 2.00 54.39
C GLU A 27 7.50 0.73 53.99
N ALA A 28 6.96 0.01 54.97
CA ALA A 28 6.23 -1.23 54.74
C ALA A 28 4.96 -1.00 53.92
N GLU A 29 4.21 0.05 54.20
CA GLU A 29 3.00 0.42 53.43
C GLU A 29 3.37 0.85 52.01
N ALA A 30 4.43 1.65 51.85
CA ALA A 30 4.95 2.07 50.55
C ALA A 30 5.38 0.86 49.69
N LEU A 31 6.08 -0.11 50.29
CA LEU A 31 6.51 -1.33 49.59
C LEU A 31 5.33 -2.22 49.18
N VAL A 32 4.33 -2.39 50.04
CA VAL A 32 3.12 -3.18 49.71
C VAL A 32 2.35 -2.51 48.57
N PHE A 33 2.18 -1.19 48.62
CA PHE A 33 1.51 -0.44 47.56
C PHE A 33 2.30 -0.49 46.25
N GLY A 34 3.61 -0.25 46.29
CA GLY A 34 4.48 -0.32 45.12
C GLY A 34 4.46 -1.70 44.45
N ARG A 35 4.55 -2.79 45.22
CA ARG A 35 4.48 -4.17 44.68
C ARG A 35 3.13 -4.46 44.05
N LYS A 36 2.04 -3.92 44.60
CA LYS A 36 0.69 -4.01 44.01
C LYS A 36 0.58 -3.20 42.71
N ALA A 37 1.21 -2.03 42.63
CA ALA A 37 1.28 -1.24 41.40
C ALA A 37 2.11 -1.95 40.32
N LEU A 38 3.26 -2.54 40.70
CA LEU A 38 4.14 -3.31 39.81
C LEU A 38 3.49 -4.59 39.29
N SER A 39 2.62 -5.23 40.08
CA SER A 39 1.87 -6.41 39.61
C SER A 39 0.79 -6.08 38.58
N GLY A 40 0.36 -4.81 38.51
CA GLY A 40 -0.45 -4.29 37.41
C GLY A 40 0.27 -4.36 36.06
N SER A 41 -0.45 -4.49 34.94
CA SER A 41 0.14 -4.61 33.61
C SER A 41 0.64 -3.28 33.00
N LYS A 42 0.48 -2.15 33.70
CA LYS A 42 0.68 -0.80 33.15
C LYS A 42 2.00 -0.12 33.54
N VAL A 43 2.80 -0.74 34.40
CA VAL A 43 4.00 -0.13 35.00
C VAL A 43 5.21 -1.02 34.75
N GLU A 44 6.35 -0.40 34.41
CA GLU A 44 7.60 -1.09 34.04
C GLU A 44 8.54 -1.30 35.24
N GLY A 45 8.47 -0.42 36.24
CA GLY A 45 9.24 -0.50 37.47
C GLY A 45 8.64 0.33 38.59
N MET A 46 9.07 0.09 39.82
CA MET A 46 8.73 0.91 40.99
C MET A 46 10.00 1.31 41.74
N ARG A 47 9.95 2.46 42.40
CA ARG A 47 10.92 2.85 43.42
C ARG A 47 10.22 3.44 44.64
N VAL A 48 10.82 3.23 45.80
CA VAL A 48 10.41 3.86 47.07
C VAL A 48 11.51 4.81 47.51
N VAL A 49 11.16 6.09 47.66
CA VAL A 49 12.07 7.16 48.07
C VAL A 49 11.67 7.64 49.45
N ARG A 50 12.60 7.63 50.40
CA ARG A 50 12.40 8.20 51.73
C ARG A 50 12.79 9.66 51.71
N ASP A 51 11.84 10.55 51.94
CA ASP A 51 12.07 11.96 52.21
C ASP A 51 12.07 12.21 53.72
N TRP A 52 13.13 12.82 54.23
CA TRP A 52 13.22 13.24 55.62
C TRP A 52 13.96 14.56 55.75
N ARG A 53 13.52 15.35 56.73
CA ARG A 53 14.09 16.66 57.00
C ARG A 53 15.28 16.58 57.96
N ARG A 54 16.41 17.12 57.54
CA ARG A 54 17.60 17.29 58.38
C ARG A 54 17.41 18.36 59.45
N PRO A 55 18.23 18.36 60.52
CA PRO A 55 18.20 19.40 61.55
C PRO A 55 18.46 20.82 61.02
N ASP A 56 19.11 20.96 59.85
CA ASP A 56 19.37 22.23 59.15
C ASP A 56 18.18 22.73 58.31
N GLY A 57 17.05 22.02 58.34
CA GLY A 57 15.83 22.36 57.60
C GLY A 57 15.78 21.88 56.16
N ARG A 58 16.86 21.27 55.62
CA ARG A 58 16.87 20.74 54.25
C ARG A 58 16.23 19.36 54.17
N HIS A 59 15.50 19.12 53.09
CA HIS A 59 14.95 17.79 52.76
C HIS A 59 16.02 16.94 52.09
N VAL A 60 16.07 15.66 52.46
CA VAL A 60 16.96 14.67 51.87
C VAL A 60 16.15 13.47 51.44
N GLU A 61 16.20 13.22 50.14
CA GLU A 61 15.63 12.05 49.51
C GLU A 61 16.67 10.93 49.47
N THR A 62 16.29 9.73 49.89
CA THR A 62 17.13 8.53 49.79
C THR A 62 16.31 7.41 49.18
N GLU A 63 16.79 6.84 48.08
CA GLU A 63 16.16 5.69 47.46
C GLU A 63 16.33 4.46 48.34
N VAL A 64 15.21 3.86 48.75
CA VAL A 64 15.17 2.72 49.69
C VAL A 64 15.02 1.40 48.97
N HIS A 65 14.25 1.38 47.87
CA HIS A 65 13.97 0.18 47.09
C HIS A 65 13.73 0.54 45.63
N VAL A 66 14.28 -0.24 44.70
CA VAL A 66 13.97 -0.17 43.27
C VAL A 66 13.75 -1.58 42.75
N GLU A 67 12.66 -1.75 42.01
CA GLU A 67 12.32 -3.03 41.40
C GLU A 67 11.74 -2.79 40.01
N PHE A 68 12.45 -3.28 39.00
CA PHE A 68 11.90 -3.36 37.64
C PHE A 68 11.22 -4.70 37.46
N ARG A 69 10.14 -4.70 36.67
CA ARG A 69 9.51 -5.96 36.25
C ARG A 69 10.58 -6.79 35.55
N GLN A 70 10.73 -8.05 35.94
CA GLN A 70 11.52 -8.96 35.13
C GLN A 70 10.88 -9.02 33.75
N VAL A 71 11.58 -8.49 32.74
CA VAL A 71 11.13 -8.55 31.35
C VAL A 71 11.06 -10.03 31.01
N SER A 72 9.83 -10.54 30.90
CA SER A 72 9.59 -11.90 30.46
C SER A 72 10.28 -12.09 29.12
N ARG A 73 11.31 -12.94 29.07
CA ARG A 73 12.08 -13.19 27.83
C ARG A 73 11.29 -13.99 26.80
N THR A 74 10.09 -14.46 27.14
CA THR A 74 9.17 -15.18 26.26
C THR A 74 8.66 -14.27 25.16
N VAL A 75 8.93 -14.66 23.92
CA VAL A 75 8.42 -13.98 22.74
C VAL A 75 7.02 -14.52 22.44
N ALA A 76 6.01 -13.67 22.50
CA ALA A 76 4.63 -14.04 22.22
C ALA A 76 4.18 -13.59 20.83
N ALA A 77 3.27 -14.36 20.22
CA ALA A 77 2.63 -13.99 18.96
C ALA A 77 1.81 -12.70 19.13
N SER A 78 1.91 -11.79 18.18
CA SER A 78 1.16 -10.53 18.18
C SER A 78 -0.28 -10.76 17.69
N PRO A 79 -1.26 -10.00 18.21
CA PRO A 79 -2.64 -10.10 17.75
C PRO A 79 -2.77 -9.61 16.32
N ILE A 80 -3.67 -10.24 15.57
CA ILE A 80 -4.06 -9.84 14.21
C ILE A 80 -5.59 -9.94 14.12
N ASP A 81 -6.20 -8.95 13.47
CA ASP A 81 -7.66 -8.80 13.42
C ASP A 81 -8.21 -8.91 11.98
N GLU A 82 -7.32 -9.14 11.01
CA GLU A 82 -7.66 -9.30 9.60
C GLU A 82 -7.19 -10.68 9.13
N ALA A 83 -8.09 -11.43 8.52
CA ALA A 83 -7.79 -12.76 8.02
C ALA A 83 -6.83 -12.69 6.82
N PRO A 84 -5.64 -13.32 6.90
CA PRO A 84 -4.73 -13.39 5.77
C PRO A 84 -5.29 -14.33 4.67
N ALA A 85 -4.74 -14.23 3.47
CA ALA A 85 -5.10 -15.10 2.35
C ALA A 85 -4.93 -16.59 2.70
N LEU A 86 -5.77 -17.45 2.13
CA LEU A 86 -5.74 -18.89 2.40
C LEU A 86 -4.49 -19.54 1.80
N CYS A 87 -3.74 -20.27 2.64
CA CYS A 87 -2.59 -21.06 2.18
C CYS A 87 -3.03 -22.50 1.87
N LEU A 88 -3.29 -22.81 0.59
CA LEU A 88 -3.67 -24.17 0.17
C LEU A 88 -2.49 -25.05 -0.25
N THR A 89 -1.37 -24.44 -0.64
CA THR A 89 -0.17 -25.09 -1.16
C THR A 89 1.05 -24.43 -0.54
N LEU A 90 2.21 -25.07 -0.67
CA LEU A 90 3.47 -24.52 -0.17
C LEU A 90 3.82 -23.17 -0.84
N ASP A 91 3.53 -23.01 -2.13
CA ASP A 91 3.79 -21.75 -2.85
C ASP A 91 3.00 -20.57 -2.28
N HIS A 92 1.78 -20.81 -1.79
CA HIS A 92 1.01 -19.78 -1.11
C HIS A 92 1.69 -19.29 0.18
N CYS A 93 2.48 -20.12 0.87
CA CYS A 93 3.22 -19.71 2.06
C CYS A 93 4.35 -18.72 1.74
N TYR A 94 4.94 -18.80 0.54
CA TYR A 94 6.00 -17.88 0.10
C TYR A 94 5.46 -16.56 -0.48
N GLY A 95 4.17 -16.47 -0.78
CA GLY A 95 3.55 -15.27 -1.36
C GLY A 95 3.58 -14.05 -0.43
N VAL A 96 3.61 -12.84 -1.01
CA VAL A 96 3.73 -11.57 -0.28
C VAL A 96 2.71 -11.40 0.84
N GLN A 97 1.45 -11.80 0.61
CA GLN A 97 0.38 -11.70 1.60
C GLN A 97 0.65 -12.57 2.84
N SER A 98 1.20 -13.76 2.63
CA SER A 98 1.59 -14.68 3.71
C SER A 98 2.78 -14.14 4.48
N ARG A 99 3.80 -13.62 3.79
CA ARG A 99 4.98 -13.00 4.43
C ARG A 99 4.61 -11.76 5.24
N MET A 100 3.70 -10.92 4.75
CA MET A 100 3.14 -9.79 5.52
C MET A 100 2.40 -10.27 6.77
N ALA A 101 1.61 -11.34 6.67
CA ALA A 101 0.94 -11.94 7.81
C ALA A 101 1.92 -12.50 8.84
N MET A 102 3.03 -13.13 8.38
CA MET A 102 4.11 -13.60 9.24
C MET A 102 4.79 -12.44 9.97
N ASN A 103 5.16 -11.37 9.26
CA ASN A 103 5.71 -10.14 9.86
C ASN A 103 4.79 -9.53 10.93
N ARG A 104 3.47 -9.66 10.75
CA ARG A 104 2.47 -9.21 11.73
C ARG A 104 2.40 -10.12 12.95
N VAL A 105 2.14 -11.41 12.75
CA VAL A 105 1.87 -12.35 13.85
C VAL A 105 3.13 -12.69 14.62
N LEU A 106 4.30 -12.67 13.96
CA LEU A 106 5.61 -12.92 14.55
C LEU A 106 6.39 -11.63 14.83
N ARG A 107 5.74 -10.45 14.81
CA ARG A 107 6.36 -9.13 14.96
C ARG A 107 7.43 -9.08 16.05
N ASN A 108 7.09 -9.52 17.26
CA ASN A 108 8.00 -9.49 18.42
C ASN A 108 9.25 -10.36 18.23
N TYR A 109 9.13 -11.45 17.45
CA TYR A 109 10.24 -12.34 17.13
C TYR A 109 11.13 -11.76 16.04
N VAL A 110 10.53 -11.36 14.90
CA VAL A 110 11.29 -10.85 13.76
C VAL A 110 12.08 -9.60 14.13
N GLU A 111 11.50 -8.71 14.95
CA GLU A 111 12.17 -7.52 15.47
C GLU A 111 13.37 -7.87 16.35
N ARG A 112 13.19 -8.79 17.30
CA ARG A 112 14.24 -9.18 18.24
C ARG A 112 15.37 -9.96 17.58
N ALA A 113 15.04 -10.83 16.63
CA ALA A 113 16.01 -11.66 15.93
C ALA A 113 16.63 -10.95 14.71
N VAL A 114 16.02 -9.84 14.27
CA VAL A 114 16.35 -9.09 13.04
C VAL A 114 16.40 -10.06 11.85
N VAL A 115 15.27 -10.73 11.58
CA VAL A 115 15.12 -11.70 10.48
C VAL A 115 13.81 -11.48 9.73
N THR A 116 13.88 -11.49 8.40
CA THR A 116 12.70 -11.41 7.53
C THR A 116 11.93 -12.74 7.48
N PRO A 117 10.63 -12.72 7.11
CA PRO A 117 9.90 -13.93 6.74
C PRO A 117 10.64 -14.73 5.66
N THR A 118 11.19 -14.08 4.62
CA THR A 118 12.00 -14.78 3.62
C THR A 118 13.16 -15.54 4.23
N GLU A 119 13.94 -14.91 5.11
CA GLU A 119 15.06 -15.58 5.79
C GLU A 119 14.58 -16.76 6.64
N VAL A 120 13.50 -16.60 7.39
CA VAL A 120 12.92 -17.67 8.20
C VAL A 120 12.46 -18.83 7.32
N LEU A 121 11.85 -18.58 6.17
CA LEU A 121 11.29 -19.62 5.30
C LEU A 121 12.34 -20.33 4.44
N HIS A 122 13.49 -19.70 4.19
CA HIS A 122 14.53 -20.22 3.29
C HIS A 122 15.85 -20.56 4.00
N ASN A 123 16.00 -20.24 5.29
CA ASN A 123 17.15 -20.63 6.10
C ASN A 123 16.72 -21.62 7.20
N HIS A 124 17.09 -22.89 7.05
CA HIS A 124 16.73 -23.95 8.00
C HIS A 124 17.16 -23.65 9.45
N ALA A 125 18.31 -22.99 9.67
CA ALA A 125 18.77 -22.70 11.02
C ALA A 125 17.90 -21.63 11.69
N GLU A 126 17.46 -20.60 10.96
CA GLU A 126 16.50 -19.61 11.48
C GLU A 126 15.11 -20.22 11.67
N LEU A 127 14.65 -21.03 10.71
CA LEU A 127 13.38 -21.75 10.85
C LEU A 127 13.36 -22.63 12.11
N ALA A 128 14.41 -23.42 12.32
CA ALA A 128 14.55 -24.27 13.49
C ALA A 128 14.58 -23.46 14.79
N ARG A 129 15.26 -22.30 14.81
CA ARG A 129 15.22 -21.38 15.96
C ARG A 129 13.81 -20.88 16.26
N LEU A 130 13.06 -20.49 15.23
CA LEU A 130 11.67 -20.06 15.38
C LEU A 130 10.79 -21.19 15.93
N LEU A 131 10.88 -22.39 15.35
CA LEU A 131 10.10 -23.56 15.77
C LEU A 131 10.41 -23.97 17.22
N ASN A 132 11.65 -23.80 17.68
CA ASN A 132 12.07 -24.08 19.05
C ASN A 132 11.75 -22.94 20.04
N THR A 133 11.11 -21.85 19.60
CA THR A 133 10.74 -20.73 20.49
C THR A 133 9.42 -21.00 21.20
N ASP A 134 9.52 -21.65 22.37
CA ASP A 134 8.42 -21.93 23.29
C ASP A 134 7.12 -22.36 22.57
N ASN A 135 6.01 -21.66 22.81
CA ASN A 135 4.72 -21.91 22.18
C ASN A 135 4.37 -20.86 21.10
N LEU A 136 5.38 -20.16 20.55
CA LEU A 136 5.17 -19.04 19.63
C LEU A 136 4.48 -19.49 18.33
N VAL A 137 5.06 -20.48 17.64
CA VAL A 137 4.55 -20.95 16.35
C VAL A 137 3.17 -21.60 16.47
N PRO A 138 2.90 -22.53 17.41
CA PRO A 138 1.56 -23.10 17.55
C PRO A 138 0.50 -22.02 17.86
N THR A 139 0.84 -21.01 18.66
CA THR A 139 -0.05 -19.88 18.94
C THR A 139 -0.31 -19.04 17.69
N ALA A 140 0.73 -18.73 16.92
CA ALA A 140 0.61 -17.97 15.67
C ALA A 140 -0.25 -18.71 14.63
N VAL A 141 0.02 -20.00 14.41
CA VAL A 141 -0.75 -20.88 13.52
C VAL A 141 -2.20 -20.96 13.98
N GLY A 142 -2.44 -21.11 15.29
CA GLY A 142 -3.79 -21.15 15.85
C GLY A 142 -4.60 -19.88 15.57
N ARG A 143 -3.98 -18.70 15.64
CA ARG A 143 -4.62 -17.41 15.32
C ARG A 143 -4.93 -17.27 13.83
N VAL A 144 -3.95 -17.58 12.97
CA VAL A 144 -4.13 -17.52 11.52
C VAL A 144 -5.22 -18.50 11.07
N ALA A 145 -5.21 -19.72 11.60
CA ALA A 145 -6.21 -20.74 11.30
C ALA A 145 -7.63 -20.29 11.67
N ALA A 146 -7.81 -19.68 12.85
CA ALA A 146 -9.11 -19.20 13.31
C ALA A 146 -9.68 -18.14 12.36
N LEU A 147 -8.89 -17.13 12.00
CA LEU A 147 -9.30 -16.06 11.09
C LEU A 147 -9.58 -16.58 9.67
N GLN A 148 -8.72 -17.47 9.16
CA GLN A 148 -8.92 -18.09 7.85
C GLN A 148 -10.20 -18.93 7.83
N ALA A 149 -10.46 -19.69 8.89
CA ALA A 149 -11.64 -20.53 9.01
C ALA A 149 -12.93 -19.72 9.09
N GLU A 150 -12.93 -18.62 9.86
CA GLU A 150 -14.05 -17.69 9.94
C GLU A 150 -14.35 -17.07 8.57
N LYS A 151 -13.34 -16.53 7.89
CA LYS A 151 -13.50 -15.90 6.57
C LYS A 151 -13.96 -16.89 5.50
N ALA A 152 -13.49 -18.13 5.55
CA ALA A 152 -13.83 -19.17 4.58
C ALA A 152 -15.12 -19.94 4.92
N GLY A 153 -15.69 -19.75 6.12
CA GLY A 153 -16.81 -20.56 6.61
C GLY A 153 -16.45 -22.05 6.80
N THR A 154 -15.20 -22.35 7.13
CA THR A 154 -14.67 -23.73 7.27
C THR A 154 -14.35 -24.10 8.72
N ASP A 155 -14.05 -25.37 9.01
CA ASP A 155 -13.64 -25.81 10.35
C ASP A 155 -12.24 -25.31 10.75
N GLY A 156 -12.15 -24.68 11.92
CA GLY A 156 -10.92 -24.12 12.45
C GLY A 156 -9.88 -25.18 12.85
N ARG A 157 -10.29 -26.38 13.26
CA ARG A 157 -9.36 -27.47 13.58
C ARG A 157 -8.71 -28.02 12.32
N GLY A 158 -9.52 -28.39 11.32
CA GLY A 158 -9.02 -28.85 10.02
C GLY A 158 -8.11 -27.82 9.35
N ARG A 159 -8.44 -26.52 9.46
CA ARG A 159 -7.58 -25.46 8.94
C ARG A 159 -6.22 -25.37 9.65
N ARG A 160 -6.20 -25.55 10.98
CA ARG A 160 -4.96 -25.60 11.77
C ARG A 160 -4.10 -26.79 11.37
N ASP A 161 -4.72 -27.96 11.22
CA ASP A 161 -4.02 -29.20 10.86
C ASP A 161 -3.41 -29.07 9.45
N ALA A 162 -4.14 -28.47 8.49
CA ALA A 162 -3.61 -28.17 7.16
C ALA A 162 -2.41 -27.20 7.18
N LEU A 163 -2.44 -26.16 8.01
CA LEU A 163 -1.29 -25.26 8.17
C LEU A 163 -0.08 -25.97 8.79
N ASN A 164 -0.29 -26.86 9.76
CA ASN A 164 0.81 -27.63 10.35
C ASN A 164 1.45 -28.58 9.33
N LEU A 165 0.66 -29.21 8.46
CA LEU A 165 1.20 -30.02 7.35
C LEU A 165 2.10 -29.19 6.43
N LEU A 166 1.65 -28.00 6.02
CA LEU A 166 2.46 -27.08 5.22
C LEU A 166 3.75 -26.66 5.96
N MET A 167 3.70 -26.45 7.28
CA MET A 167 4.89 -26.15 8.08
C MET A 167 5.90 -27.31 8.09
N HIS A 168 5.44 -28.56 8.14
CA HIS A 168 6.31 -29.72 8.04
C HIS A 168 6.99 -29.80 6.66
N GLU A 169 6.21 -29.65 5.58
CA GLU A 169 6.75 -29.63 4.21
C GLU A 169 7.77 -28.50 4.02
N LEU A 170 7.47 -27.31 4.52
CA LEU A 170 8.38 -26.17 4.47
C LEU A 170 9.69 -26.43 5.21
N THR A 171 9.60 -27.06 6.38
CA THR A 171 10.76 -27.41 7.21
C THR A 171 11.65 -28.42 6.50
N ASP A 172 11.05 -29.47 5.90
CA ASP A 172 11.79 -30.46 5.13
C ASP A 172 12.45 -29.85 3.90
N ARG A 173 11.76 -28.97 3.17
CA ARG A 173 12.32 -28.28 2.01
C ARG A 173 13.51 -27.40 2.39
N ALA A 174 13.39 -26.61 3.45
CA ALA A 174 14.49 -25.78 3.95
C ALA A 174 15.69 -26.63 4.41
N ARG A 175 15.43 -27.77 5.05
CA ARG A 175 16.47 -28.73 5.49
C ARG A 175 17.24 -29.32 4.30
N VAL A 176 16.54 -29.74 3.24
CA VAL A 176 17.17 -30.26 2.02
C VAL A 176 18.04 -29.20 1.35
N ALA A 177 17.54 -27.97 1.22
CA ALA A 177 18.32 -26.88 0.64
C ALA A 177 19.51 -26.44 1.50
N ALA A 178 19.42 -26.55 2.83
CA ALA A 178 20.54 -26.29 3.73
C ALA A 178 21.70 -27.29 3.53
N ALA A 179 21.40 -28.52 3.12
CA ALA A 179 22.42 -29.54 2.84
C ALA A 179 23.16 -29.31 1.50
N ARG A 180 22.64 -28.45 0.61
CA ARG A 180 23.26 -28.13 -0.68
C ARG A 180 24.50 -27.25 -0.53
N LYS A 181 25.64 -27.79 -0.94
CA LYS A 181 26.96 -27.14 -0.94
C LYS A 181 27.37 -26.57 -2.31
N ASP A 182 26.60 -26.89 -3.34
CA ASP A 182 26.82 -26.56 -4.75
C ASP A 182 26.19 -25.24 -5.18
N LEU A 183 25.51 -24.54 -4.28
CA LEU A 183 24.87 -23.26 -4.58
C LEU A 183 25.92 -22.13 -4.71
N PRO A 184 25.78 -21.25 -5.73
CA PRO A 184 26.68 -20.13 -5.95
C PRO A 184 26.57 -19.08 -4.83
N ALA A 185 27.61 -18.26 -4.65
CA ALA A 185 27.65 -17.15 -3.70
C ALA A 185 27.37 -15.79 -4.36
N ILE A 186 26.84 -14.82 -3.60
CA ILE A 186 26.52 -13.47 -4.10
C ILE A 186 27.76 -12.56 -4.08
N ALA A 187 28.61 -12.72 -3.05
CA ALA A 187 29.68 -11.79 -2.66
C ALA A 187 30.71 -11.41 -3.74
N ALA A 188 30.76 -12.09 -4.89
CA ALA A 188 31.72 -11.83 -5.97
C ALA A 188 31.10 -11.28 -7.26
N THR A 189 29.79 -11.43 -7.48
CA THR A 189 29.19 -11.19 -8.79
C THR A 189 27.83 -10.50 -8.78
N GLY A 190 27.25 -10.23 -7.61
CA GLY A 190 25.90 -9.69 -7.52
C GLY A 190 24.82 -10.77 -7.67
N PHE A 191 23.56 -10.38 -7.42
CA PHE A 191 22.43 -11.32 -7.34
C PHE A 191 22.04 -11.90 -8.69
N ARG A 192 22.02 -11.07 -9.74
CA ARG A 192 21.64 -11.49 -11.09
C ARG A 192 22.58 -12.58 -11.66
N PRO A 193 23.91 -12.38 -11.69
CA PRO A 193 24.82 -13.43 -12.15
C PRO A 193 24.80 -14.70 -11.28
N MET A 194 24.51 -14.58 -9.98
CA MET A 194 24.29 -15.72 -9.11
C MET A 194 23.04 -16.52 -9.55
N PHE A 195 21.93 -15.83 -9.81
CA PHE A 195 20.68 -16.44 -10.28
C PHE A 195 20.85 -17.13 -11.65
N ASP A 196 21.61 -16.51 -12.56
CA ASP A 196 21.89 -17.05 -13.89
C ASP A 196 22.77 -18.31 -13.85
N ARG A 197 23.56 -18.51 -12.78
CA ARG A 197 24.33 -19.73 -12.54
C ARG A 197 23.51 -20.88 -11.95
N LEU A 198 22.30 -20.61 -11.45
CA LEU A 198 21.41 -21.67 -11.00
C LEU A 198 20.99 -22.51 -12.21
N ASP A 199 20.96 -23.83 -12.04
CA ASP A 199 20.64 -24.78 -13.09
C ASP A 199 19.32 -24.42 -13.79
N SER A 200 19.42 -24.04 -15.06
CA SER A 200 18.29 -23.58 -15.87
C SER A 200 17.31 -24.70 -16.23
N SER A 201 17.68 -25.98 -16.03
CA SER A 201 16.79 -27.12 -16.21
C SER A 201 15.80 -27.31 -15.05
N LEU A 202 16.07 -26.69 -13.90
CA LEU A 202 15.16 -26.73 -12.76
C LEU A 202 13.86 -25.96 -13.05
N PRO A 203 12.71 -26.40 -12.52
CA PRO A 203 11.48 -25.63 -12.56
C PRO A 203 11.68 -24.22 -11.99
N ALA A 204 11.00 -23.22 -12.56
CA ALA A 204 11.16 -21.81 -12.15
C ALA A 204 10.96 -21.62 -10.63
N ALA A 205 9.93 -22.24 -10.05
CA ALA A 205 9.65 -22.17 -8.62
C ALA A 205 10.77 -22.76 -7.74
N GLU A 206 11.48 -23.77 -8.23
CA GLU A 206 12.63 -24.34 -7.52
C GLU A 206 13.85 -23.43 -7.63
N ARG A 207 14.09 -22.83 -8.81
CA ARG A 207 15.16 -21.84 -8.98
C ARG A 207 14.96 -20.63 -8.08
N ASP A 208 13.74 -20.10 -8.03
CA ASP A 208 13.39 -18.96 -7.19
C ASP A 208 13.59 -19.27 -5.70
N PHE A 209 13.15 -20.46 -5.26
CA PHE A 209 13.36 -20.91 -3.90
C PHE A 209 14.85 -20.98 -3.55
N LEU A 210 15.67 -21.58 -4.41
CA LEU A 210 17.11 -21.70 -4.19
C LEU A 210 17.83 -20.34 -4.23
N ALA A 211 17.38 -19.40 -5.07
CA ALA A 211 17.90 -18.04 -5.09
C ALA A 211 17.62 -17.33 -3.75
N CYS A 212 16.41 -17.48 -3.21
CA CYS A 212 16.05 -16.97 -1.89
C CYS A 212 16.83 -17.68 -0.77
N VAL A 213 17.17 -18.97 -0.90
CA VAL A 213 18.06 -19.67 0.03
C VAL A 213 19.45 -19.04 0.04
N VAL A 214 20.03 -18.78 -1.13
CA VAL A 214 21.35 -18.13 -1.24
C VAL A 214 21.32 -16.73 -0.64
N LEU A 215 20.32 -15.92 -1.00
CA LEU A 215 20.14 -14.57 -0.44
C LEU A 215 20.00 -14.59 1.09
N SER A 216 19.21 -15.54 1.60
CA SER A 216 19.01 -15.72 3.05
C SER A 216 20.27 -16.17 3.78
N ARG A 217 21.28 -16.74 3.11
CA ARG A 217 22.56 -17.08 3.76
C ARG A 217 23.40 -15.83 4.04
N GLU A 218 23.34 -14.83 3.17
CA GLU A 218 24.02 -13.54 3.35
C GLU A 218 23.29 -12.68 4.38
N LEU A 219 21.96 -12.54 4.25
CA LEU A 219 21.16 -11.65 5.11
C LEU A 219 21.19 -12.04 6.59
N VAL A 220 21.23 -13.33 6.92
CA VAL A 220 21.25 -13.78 8.34
C VAL A 220 22.54 -13.42 9.08
N GLN A 221 23.60 -13.06 8.34
CA GLN A 221 24.84 -12.53 8.92
C GLN A 221 24.70 -11.05 9.31
N MET A 222 23.72 -10.34 8.74
CA MET A 222 23.46 -8.93 9.01
C MET A 222 22.41 -8.79 10.11
N ARG A 223 22.80 -8.41 11.33
CA ARG A 223 21.88 -8.22 12.46
C ARG A 223 21.41 -6.76 12.61
N ASN A 224 21.17 -6.10 11.48
CA ASN A 224 20.66 -4.73 11.42
C ASN A 224 19.74 -4.55 10.20
N TRP A 225 18.55 -3.99 10.38
CA TRP A 225 17.56 -3.84 9.32
C TRP A 225 18.00 -2.91 8.19
N LEU A 226 18.54 -1.74 8.53
CA LEU A 226 19.00 -0.77 7.54
C LEU A 226 20.19 -1.30 6.75
N ALA A 227 21.09 -2.06 7.39
CA ALA A 227 22.19 -2.72 6.68
C ALA A 227 21.69 -3.76 5.66
N LYS A 228 20.61 -4.51 5.99
CA LYS A 228 19.96 -5.41 5.02
C LYS A 228 19.33 -4.63 3.88
N LEU A 229 18.66 -3.51 4.18
CA LEU A 229 18.03 -2.67 3.18
C LEU A 229 19.08 -2.08 2.22
N ASP A 230 20.20 -1.59 2.73
CA ASP A 230 21.32 -1.08 1.94
C ASP A 230 21.86 -2.18 1.01
N PHE A 231 22.16 -3.36 1.57
CA PHE A 231 22.65 -4.49 0.79
C PHE A 231 21.68 -4.91 -0.32
N LEU A 232 20.39 -5.03 -0.02
CA LEU A 232 19.37 -5.37 -1.02
C LEU A 232 19.20 -4.26 -2.06
N GLY A 233 19.33 -3.00 -1.65
CA GLY A 233 19.28 -1.84 -2.52
C GLY A 233 20.43 -1.84 -3.53
N GLU A 234 21.65 -2.13 -3.09
CA GLU A 234 22.81 -2.30 -4.00
C GLU A 234 22.54 -3.41 -5.03
N LEU A 235 22.09 -4.58 -4.57
CA LEU A 235 21.77 -5.70 -5.47
C LEU A 235 20.67 -5.36 -6.47
N ALA A 236 19.70 -4.52 -6.09
CA ALA A 236 18.64 -4.07 -6.97
C ALA A 236 19.15 -3.09 -8.03
N ARG A 237 20.09 -2.19 -7.70
CA ARG A 237 20.72 -1.25 -8.66
C ARG A 237 21.58 -1.96 -9.71
N GLU A 238 22.20 -3.08 -9.33
CA GLU A 238 22.95 -3.94 -10.25
C GLU A 238 22.02 -4.72 -11.22
N GLY A 239 20.72 -4.78 -10.92
CA GLY A 239 19.70 -5.52 -11.67
C GLY A 239 19.10 -4.75 -12.84
N GLY A 240 18.68 -5.48 -13.88
CA GLY A 240 18.05 -4.91 -15.08
C GLY A 240 16.61 -4.43 -14.88
N THR A 241 15.91 -4.17 -16.00
CA THR A 241 14.57 -3.56 -16.07
C THR A 241 13.47 -4.32 -15.31
N ALA A 242 12.40 -3.61 -14.96
CA ALA A 242 11.17 -4.01 -14.27
C ALA A 242 10.62 -5.46 -14.40
N ALA A 243 10.74 -6.13 -15.55
CA ALA A 243 10.22 -7.49 -15.75
C ALA A 243 11.20 -8.61 -15.35
N ASP A 244 12.29 -8.27 -14.65
CA ASP A 244 13.36 -9.19 -14.32
C ASP A 244 13.01 -10.09 -13.12
N ARG A 245 13.04 -11.41 -13.31
CA ARG A 245 12.67 -12.38 -12.25
C ARG A 245 13.54 -12.22 -10.98
N PRO A 246 14.88 -12.08 -11.06
CA PRO A 246 15.73 -11.73 -9.93
C PRO A 246 15.32 -10.45 -9.21
N LEU A 247 14.97 -9.38 -9.94
CA LEU A 247 14.51 -8.13 -9.32
C LEU A 247 13.20 -8.35 -8.55
N GLY A 248 12.26 -9.14 -9.08
CA GLY A 248 11.03 -9.50 -8.38
C GLY A 248 11.26 -10.32 -7.09
N LEU A 249 12.33 -11.12 -7.03
CA LEU A 249 12.75 -11.80 -5.79
C LEU A 249 13.34 -10.81 -4.78
N LEU A 250 14.21 -9.89 -5.24
CA LEU A 250 14.77 -8.83 -4.39
C LEU A 250 13.67 -7.91 -3.84
N ASP A 251 12.73 -7.48 -4.69
CA ASP A 251 11.55 -6.72 -4.30
C ASP A 251 10.79 -7.42 -3.16
N GLY A 252 10.58 -8.73 -3.28
CA GLY A 252 9.92 -9.51 -2.24
C GLY A 252 10.63 -9.45 -0.87
N VAL A 253 11.96 -9.40 -0.85
CA VAL A 253 12.75 -9.34 0.40
C VAL A 253 12.89 -7.90 0.91
N ILE A 254 13.01 -6.91 0.03
CA ILE A 254 12.95 -5.48 0.40
C ILE A 254 11.61 -5.19 1.07
N ALA A 255 10.51 -5.70 0.50
CA ALA A 255 9.18 -5.62 1.07
C ALA A 255 9.10 -6.26 2.47
N ASP A 256 9.75 -7.40 2.67
CA ASP A 256 9.82 -8.07 3.98
C ASP A 256 10.56 -7.23 5.03
N VAL A 257 11.66 -6.58 4.66
CA VAL A 257 12.41 -5.66 5.54
C VAL A 257 11.56 -4.46 5.92
N LEU A 258 10.91 -3.80 4.95
CA LEU A 258 10.00 -2.68 5.24
C LEU A 258 8.77 -3.09 6.04
N GLY A 259 8.36 -4.36 5.96
CA GLY A 259 7.27 -4.90 6.75
C GLY A 259 7.56 -4.97 8.26
N ALA A 260 8.82 -4.86 8.66
CA ALA A 260 9.22 -4.78 10.06
C ALA A 260 8.81 -3.41 10.66
N PRO A 261 8.22 -3.38 11.87
CA PRO A 261 7.59 -2.16 12.41
C PRO A 261 8.52 -0.98 12.63
N SER A 262 9.76 -1.23 13.06
CA SER A 262 10.76 -0.20 13.35
C SER A 262 11.30 0.45 12.08
N VAL A 263 11.43 -0.32 11.00
CA VAL A 263 12.14 0.08 9.78
C VAL A 263 11.53 1.32 9.14
N ALA A 264 10.20 1.41 9.04
CA ALA A 264 9.57 2.59 8.46
C ALA A 264 9.86 3.87 9.28
N GLN A 265 9.95 3.76 10.60
CA GLN A 265 10.28 4.89 11.48
C GLN A 265 11.77 5.25 11.40
N GLU A 266 12.64 4.24 11.42
CA GLU A 266 14.09 4.43 11.27
C GLU A 266 14.45 5.03 9.90
N LEU A 267 13.80 4.57 8.84
CA LEU A 267 13.99 5.03 7.47
C LEU A 267 13.56 6.50 7.30
N LEU A 268 12.37 6.86 7.82
CA LEU A 268 11.88 8.23 7.68
C LEU A 268 12.59 9.22 8.61
N GLY A 269 13.12 8.74 9.74
CA GLY A 269 13.70 9.56 10.80
C GLY A 269 12.63 10.33 11.59
N VAL A 270 13.03 11.44 12.21
CA VAL A 270 12.13 12.29 12.99
C VAL A 270 11.05 12.91 12.09
N GLN A 271 9.79 12.78 12.48
CA GLN A 271 8.63 13.34 11.79
C GLN A 271 7.87 14.29 12.73
N GLY A 272 7.32 15.38 12.20
CA GLY A 272 6.56 16.36 12.98
C GLY A 272 5.16 15.87 13.38
N SER A 273 4.59 14.92 12.64
CA SER A 273 3.28 14.32 12.95
C SER A 273 3.13 12.93 12.32
N LEU A 274 2.10 12.18 12.74
CA LEU A 274 1.73 10.93 12.06
C LEU A 274 1.26 11.23 10.62
N ALA A 275 0.54 12.33 10.41
CA ALA A 275 0.10 12.74 9.08
C ALA A 275 1.26 12.95 8.11
N GLU A 276 2.31 13.65 8.55
CA GLU A 276 3.53 13.86 7.76
C GLU A 276 4.20 12.52 7.42
N ALA A 277 4.32 11.61 8.40
CA ALA A 277 4.88 10.28 8.17
C ALA A 277 4.07 9.50 7.12
N LEU A 278 2.74 9.53 7.19
CA LEU A 278 1.87 8.83 6.23
C LEU A 278 1.96 9.43 4.83
N CYS A 279 1.98 10.75 4.70
CA CYS A 279 2.21 11.42 3.41
C CYS A 279 3.57 11.04 2.83
N ASN A 280 4.63 11.04 3.63
CA ASN A 280 5.97 10.64 3.18
C ASN A 280 6.02 9.17 2.74
N LEU A 281 5.33 8.25 3.42
CA LEU A 281 5.22 6.85 2.97
C LEU A 281 4.45 6.73 1.64
N ILE A 282 3.36 7.49 1.46
CA ILE A 282 2.62 7.50 0.19
C ILE A 282 3.51 8.03 -0.94
N ASP A 283 4.23 9.13 -0.72
CA ASP A 283 5.12 9.71 -1.72
C ASP A 283 6.31 8.78 -2.03
N LEU A 284 6.88 8.13 -1.00
CA LEU A 284 7.91 7.11 -1.15
C LEU A 284 7.44 5.93 -2.01
N SER A 285 6.22 5.40 -1.76
CA SER A 285 5.65 4.29 -2.55
C SER A 285 5.50 4.63 -4.05
N ARG A 286 5.52 5.92 -4.40
CA ARG A 286 5.40 6.41 -5.76
C ARG A 286 6.74 6.83 -6.38
N GLY A 287 7.84 6.70 -5.65
CA GLY A 287 9.13 7.23 -6.08
C GLY A 287 9.17 8.76 -6.14
N ARG A 288 8.35 9.46 -5.33
CA ARG A 288 8.19 10.93 -5.35
C ARG A 288 8.49 11.60 -4.01
N LEU A 289 9.15 10.92 -3.09
CA LEU A 289 9.59 11.49 -1.82
C LEU A 289 10.53 12.68 -2.08
N SER A 290 10.26 13.82 -1.42
CA SER A 290 11.06 15.03 -1.61
C SER A 290 12.43 14.91 -0.93
N PRO A 291 13.55 15.17 -1.65
CA PRO A 291 14.89 15.17 -1.08
C PRO A 291 15.23 16.48 -0.34
N ALA A 292 14.43 17.55 -0.48
CA ALA A 292 14.82 18.91 -0.09
C ALA A 292 15.14 19.14 1.41
N LYS A 293 14.71 18.22 2.29
CA LYS A 293 14.97 18.26 3.75
C LYS A 293 15.77 17.05 4.24
N ARG A 294 16.41 16.33 3.32
CA ARG A 294 17.10 15.06 3.58
C ARG A 294 18.56 15.20 3.19
N ALA A 295 19.42 14.44 3.85
CA ALA A 295 20.82 14.35 3.48
C ALA A 295 20.97 13.59 2.14
N GLU A 296 22.08 13.79 1.43
CA GLU A 296 22.35 13.08 0.17
C GLU A 296 22.50 11.56 0.37
N ASP A 297 22.97 11.13 1.55
CA ASP A 297 23.12 9.72 1.93
C ASP A 297 21.88 9.15 2.66
N ASP A 298 20.75 9.85 2.62
CA ASP A 298 19.50 9.40 3.25
C ASP A 298 18.96 8.14 2.53
N ARG A 299 18.87 7.04 3.29
CA ARG A 299 18.36 5.74 2.82
C ARG A 299 16.94 5.82 2.26
N ALA A 300 16.10 6.73 2.75
CA ALA A 300 14.77 6.94 2.20
C ALA A 300 14.83 7.53 0.79
N VAL A 301 15.82 8.39 0.50
CA VAL A 301 16.05 8.94 -0.85
C VAL A 301 16.55 7.84 -1.77
N GLN A 302 17.49 7.01 -1.32
CA GLN A 302 17.97 5.88 -2.12
C GLN A 302 16.87 4.87 -2.46
N LEU A 303 16.01 4.53 -1.49
CA LEU A 303 14.86 3.66 -1.74
C LEU A 303 13.83 4.36 -2.66
N ASN A 304 13.66 5.68 -2.53
CA ASN A 304 12.79 6.44 -3.41
C ASN A 304 13.25 6.38 -4.87
N GLU A 305 14.55 6.50 -5.12
CA GLU A 305 15.12 6.34 -6.46
C GLU A 305 14.84 4.94 -7.01
N LEU A 306 15.09 3.89 -6.21
CA LEU A 306 14.76 2.52 -6.59
C LEU A 306 13.27 2.36 -6.98
N LEU A 307 12.36 2.92 -6.18
CA LEU A 307 10.92 2.90 -6.45
C LEU A 307 10.48 3.77 -7.64
N ALA A 308 11.29 4.74 -8.05
CA ALA A 308 11.06 5.57 -9.23
C ALA A 308 11.54 4.88 -10.52
N PHE A 309 12.64 4.11 -10.44
CA PHE A 309 13.27 3.47 -11.60
C PHE A 309 12.82 2.02 -11.85
N HIS A 310 12.40 1.30 -10.81
CA HIS A 310 12.06 -0.12 -10.88
C HIS A 310 10.61 -0.41 -10.48
N ASP A 311 10.05 -1.49 -11.01
CA ASP A 311 8.73 -1.99 -10.61
C ASP A 311 8.84 -2.89 -9.37
N LEU A 312 8.95 -2.25 -8.21
CA LEU A 312 9.03 -2.92 -6.90
C LEU A 312 7.63 -3.04 -6.27
N ASP A 313 6.75 -3.80 -6.91
CA ASP A 313 5.31 -3.84 -6.59
C ASP A 313 5.02 -4.42 -5.20
N GLN A 314 5.78 -5.42 -4.75
CA GLN A 314 5.62 -5.97 -3.39
C GLN A 314 6.06 -4.93 -2.35
N THR A 315 7.13 -4.21 -2.61
CA THR A 315 7.62 -3.12 -1.75
C THR A 315 6.56 -2.01 -1.64
N ARG A 316 5.99 -1.56 -2.77
CA ARG A 316 4.89 -0.58 -2.79
C ARG A 316 3.69 -1.07 -2.00
N LEU A 317 3.30 -2.33 -2.20
CA LEU A 317 2.18 -2.95 -1.52
C LEU A 317 2.37 -2.97 0.01
N VAL A 318 3.57 -3.30 0.50
CA VAL A 318 3.87 -3.28 1.94
C VAL A 318 3.83 -1.86 2.51
N ILE A 319 4.44 -0.87 1.83
CA ILE A 319 4.43 0.53 2.28
C ILE A 319 2.99 1.04 2.40
N LEU A 320 2.15 0.80 1.39
CA LEU A 320 0.76 1.23 1.38
C LEU A 320 -0.09 0.51 2.43
N ASP A 321 0.20 -0.77 2.70
CA ASP A 321 -0.47 -1.52 3.76
C ASP A 321 -0.09 -1.01 5.17
N LEU A 322 1.14 -0.53 5.37
CA LEU A 322 1.51 0.18 6.61
C LEU A 322 0.67 1.45 6.78
N VAL A 323 0.55 2.27 5.73
CA VAL A 323 -0.25 3.50 5.74
C VAL A 323 -1.72 3.18 6.07
N ARG A 324 -2.29 2.21 5.36
CA ARG A 324 -3.67 1.73 5.56
C ARG A 324 -3.92 1.32 7.02
N ARG A 325 -3.00 0.55 7.62
CA ARG A 325 -3.13 0.10 9.01
C ARG A 325 -3.03 1.24 10.02
N GLN A 326 -2.14 2.21 9.80
CA GLN A 326 -2.05 3.40 10.64
C GLN A 326 -3.31 4.28 10.55
N LEU A 327 -3.92 4.39 9.37
CA LEU A 327 -5.19 5.11 9.18
C LEU A 327 -6.35 4.44 9.93
N LYS A 328 -6.42 3.10 9.94
CA LYS A 328 -7.38 2.34 10.76
C LYS A 328 -7.09 2.46 12.27
N GLY A 329 -5.88 2.84 12.64
CA GLY A 329 -5.44 2.99 14.03
C GLY A 329 -6.12 4.13 14.78
N THR A 330 -6.03 4.07 16.12
CA THR A 330 -6.66 5.07 17.01
C THR A 330 -5.81 6.31 17.25
N GLN A 331 -4.53 6.27 16.87
CA GLN A 331 -3.58 7.37 17.10
C GLN A 331 -4.06 8.66 16.41
N PRO A 332 -3.89 9.83 17.05
CA PRO A 332 -4.08 11.13 16.39
C PRO A 332 -3.15 11.25 15.18
N LEU A 333 -3.65 11.78 14.07
CA LEU A 333 -2.84 12.17 12.92
C LEU A 333 -1.90 13.33 13.30
N TYR A 334 -2.36 14.22 14.17
CA TYR A 334 -1.63 15.40 14.62
C TYR A 334 -1.77 15.55 16.14
N ARG A 335 -0.83 14.98 16.89
CA ARG A 335 -0.92 14.89 18.36
C ARG A 335 -0.75 16.24 19.06
N SER A 336 0.09 17.13 18.54
CA SER A 336 0.42 18.42 19.19
C SER A 336 -0.71 19.44 19.09
N ASP A 337 -1.61 19.30 18.12
CA ASP A 337 -2.75 20.20 17.91
C ASP A 337 -3.95 19.44 17.32
N PRO A 338 -4.96 19.10 18.15
CA PRO A 338 -6.17 18.42 17.69
C PRO A 338 -6.99 19.20 16.65
N SER A 339 -6.85 20.53 16.58
CA SER A 339 -7.60 21.36 15.61
C SER A 339 -7.16 21.09 14.17
N LEU A 340 -5.92 20.62 13.98
CA LEU A 340 -5.34 20.29 12.68
C LEU A 340 -5.66 18.86 12.19
N GLU A 341 -6.40 18.06 12.97
CA GLU A 341 -6.74 16.67 12.59
C GLU A 341 -7.46 16.57 11.25
N MET A 342 -8.43 17.45 10.99
CA MET A 342 -9.18 17.42 9.74
C MET A 342 -8.31 17.85 8.55
N ASP A 343 -7.48 18.86 8.71
CA ASP A 343 -6.55 19.32 7.68
C ASP A 343 -5.50 18.24 7.35
N ALA A 344 -4.98 17.58 8.39
CA ALA A 344 -4.11 16.43 8.26
C ALA A 344 -4.79 15.27 7.49
N PHE A 345 -6.05 14.96 7.81
CA PHE A 345 -6.82 13.96 7.07
C PHE A 345 -6.99 14.33 5.59
N GLN A 346 -7.31 15.59 5.31
CA GLN A 346 -7.49 16.09 3.94
C GLN A 346 -6.22 16.00 3.11
N GLU A 347 -5.06 16.30 3.71
CA GLU A 347 -3.78 16.18 3.02
C GLU A 347 -3.45 14.72 2.69
N ILE A 348 -3.71 13.77 3.59
CA ILE A 348 -3.53 12.34 3.33
C ILE A 348 -4.48 11.86 2.23
N LEU A 349 -5.77 12.26 2.30
CA LEU A 349 -6.77 11.93 1.27
C LEU A 349 -6.27 12.41 -0.10
N LYS A 350 -5.90 13.67 -0.22
CA LYS A 350 -5.36 14.27 -1.45
C LYS A 350 -4.14 13.50 -1.96
N ARG A 351 -3.20 13.14 -1.08
CA ARG A 351 -1.97 12.42 -1.44
C ARG A 351 -2.24 11.01 -1.86
N THR A 352 -3.30 10.39 -1.37
CA THR A 352 -3.66 9.03 -1.76
C THR A 352 -4.24 8.97 -3.19
N LEU A 353 -4.90 10.02 -3.68
CA LEU A 353 -5.54 10.02 -5.00
C LEU A 353 -4.53 9.97 -6.16
N GLY A 354 -4.96 9.40 -7.29
CA GLY A 354 -4.15 9.20 -8.48
C GLY A 354 -5.00 8.80 -9.70
N PRO A 355 -4.37 8.69 -10.89
CA PRO A 355 -5.07 8.42 -12.16
C PRO A 355 -5.77 7.04 -12.19
N ASP A 356 -5.31 6.09 -11.38
CA ASP A 356 -5.90 4.74 -11.24
C ASP A 356 -6.76 4.61 -9.98
N GLY A 357 -7.05 5.73 -9.31
CA GLY A 357 -7.73 5.78 -8.03
C GLY A 357 -6.78 5.90 -6.84
N PRO A 358 -7.30 5.67 -5.62
CA PRO A 358 -6.49 5.78 -4.40
C PRO A 358 -5.34 4.75 -4.41
N ALA A 359 -4.13 5.20 -4.07
CA ALA A 359 -2.98 4.32 -3.92
C ALA A 359 -3.27 3.23 -2.87
N GLY A 360 -3.13 1.97 -3.24
CA GLY A 360 -3.50 0.83 -2.40
C GLY A 360 -4.95 0.37 -2.56
N GLY A 361 -5.69 0.92 -3.53
CA GLY A 361 -6.97 0.42 -4.00
C GLY A 361 -8.09 0.46 -2.96
N GLY A 362 -9.01 -0.50 -3.04
CA GLY A 362 -10.17 -0.60 -2.14
C GLY A 362 -9.83 -0.63 -0.65
N PRO A 363 -8.83 -1.43 -0.20
CA PRO A 363 -8.43 -1.43 1.20
C PRO A 363 -7.99 -0.05 1.72
N MET A 364 -7.37 0.79 0.89
CA MET A 364 -7.01 2.16 1.26
C MET A 364 -8.24 3.08 1.30
N ALA A 365 -9.13 2.99 0.30
CA ALA A 365 -10.38 3.75 0.28
C ALA A 365 -11.22 3.47 1.53
N GLU A 366 -11.33 2.19 1.92
CA GLU A 366 -11.97 1.78 3.17
C GLU A 366 -11.29 2.38 4.40
N ALA A 367 -9.95 2.34 4.48
CA ALA A 367 -9.22 2.89 5.61
C ALA A 367 -9.44 4.41 5.78
N LEU A 368 -9.56 5.15 4.67
CA LEU A 368 -9.90 6.58 4.69
C LEU A 368 -11.33 6.82 5.20
N VAL A 369 -12.31 6.02 4.75
CA VAL A 369 -13.70 6.10 5.24
C VAL A 369 -13.78 5.76 6.74
N LEU A 370 -13.10 4.70 7.17
CA LEU A 370 -13.06 4.30 8.58
C LEU A 370 -12.33 5.31 9.45
N ARG A 371 -11.27 5.95 8.94
CA ARG A 371 -10.60 7.06 9.65
C ARG A 371 -11.56 8.22 9.81
N TYR A 372 -12.26 8.60 8.75
CA TYR A 372 -13.20 9.71 8.78
C TYR A 372 -14.39 9.47 9.71
N LEU A 373 -14.87 8.22 9.78
CA LEU A 373 -15.96 7.82 10.70
C LEU A 373 -15.68 8.21 12.16
N ARG A 374 -14.42 8.33 12.55
CA ARG A 374 -14.03 8.75 13.91
C ARG A 374 -14.34 10.22 14.22
N TYR A 375 -14.58 11.05 13.20
CA TYR A 375 -15.04 12.44 13.36
C TYR A 375 -16.57 12.53 13.50
N LEU A 376 -17.30 11.43 13.29
CA LEU A 376 -18.75 11.40 13.40
C LEU A 376 -19.18 10.89 14.77
N GLU A 377 -20.25 11.47 15.31
CA GLU A 377 -20.83 11.05 16.60
C GLU A 377 -21.58 9.70 16.50
N GLY A 378 -22.00 9.30 15.29
CA GLY A 378 -22.76 8.09 15.02
C GLY A 378 -21.93 6.95 14.40
N GLY A 379 -22.02 5.76 14.98
CA GLY A 379 -21.43 4.52 14.44
C GLY A 379 -22.38 3.68 13.58
N GLY A 380 -21.95 2.45 13.27
CA GLY A 380 -22.76 1.47 12.54
C GLY A 380 -22.98 1.78 11.06
N ALA A 381 -23.97 1.14 10.44
CA ALA A 381 -24.28 1.30 9.01
C ALA A 381 -24.66 2.75 8.63
N PRO A 382 -25.48 3.50 9.42
CA PRO A 382 -25.79 4.90 9.09
C PRO A 382 -24.55 5.80 9.14
N GLY A 383 -23.69 5.64 10.17
CA GLY A 383 -22.44 6.38 10.28
C GLY A 383 -21.48 6.08 9.12
N ARG A 384 -21.34 4.81 8.72
CA ARG A 384 -20.55 4.41 7.55
C ARG A 384 -21.06 5.05 6.27
N LYS A 385 -22.37 5.00 6.02
CA LYS A 385 -22.99 5.67 4.86
C LYS A 385 -22.71 7.16 4.83
N GLN A 386 -22.81 7.83 5.99
CA GLN A 386 -22.48 9.25 6.12
C GLN A 386 -21.00 9.49 5.82
N ALA A 387 -20.09 8.71 6.41
CA ALA A 387 -18.65 8.81 6.16
C ALA A 387 -18.29 8.63 4.68
N ILE A 388 -18.90 7.65 3.98
CA ILE A 388 -18.70 7.47 2.53
C ILE A 388 -19.07 8.75 1.77
N THR A 389 -20.23 9.34 2.09
CA THR A 389 -20.72 10.57 1.44
C THR A 389 -19.80 11.75 1.71
N GLU A 390 -19.41 11.93 2.97
CA GLU A 390 -18.58 13.04 3.44
C GLU A 390 -17.14 12.99 2.91
N VAL A 391 -16.52 11.79 2.86
CA VAL A 391 -15.18 11.63 2.27
C VAL A 391 -15.22 11.88 0.77
N THR A 392 -16.23 11.33 0.07
CA THR A 392 -16.40 11.57 -1.37
C THR A 392 -16.61 13.06 -1.66
N GLY A 393 -17.40 13.76 -0.83
CA GLY A 393 -17.65 15.19 -0.96
C GLY A 393 -16.40 16.07 -0.80
N ARG A 394 -15.39 15.59 -0.09
CA ARG A 394 -14.11 16.28 0.14
C ARG A 394 -13.14 16.18 -1.03
N ILE A 395 -13.33 15.22 -1.92
CA ILE A 395 -12.51 15.08 -3.13
C ILE A 395 -12.91 16.18 -4.13
N PRO A 396 -12.02 17.05 -4.60
CA PRO A 396 -12.41 18.17 -5.47
C PRO A 396 -12.76 17.73 -6.91
N ASP A 397 -11.94 16.90 -7.54
CA ASP A 397 -12.11 16.47 -8.93
C ASP A 397 -13.18 15.37 -9.05
N ALA A 398 -14.11 15.54 -10.00
CA ALA A 398 -15.24 14.61 -10.15
C ALA A 398 -14.82 13.23 -10.68
N ARG A 399 -13.75 13.14 -11.48
CA ARG A 399 -13.20 11.85 -11.93
C ARG A 399 -12.58 11.11 -10.76
N ASP A 400 -11.86 11.82 -9.89
CA ASP A 400 -11.26 11.22 -8.70
C ASP A 400 -12.32 10.76 -7.69
N ARG A 401 -13.47 11.46 -7.59
CA ARG A 401 -14.63 10.95 -6.82
C ARG A 401 -15.12 9.61 -7.36
N VAL A 402 -15.28 9.49 -8.68
CA VAL A 402 -15.70 8.23 -9.31
C VAL A 402 -14.67 7.14 -9.04
N ARG A 403 -13.37 7.40 -9.27
CA ARG A 403 -12.31 6.40 -9.00
C ARG A 403 -12.24 5.98 -7.54
N PHE A 404 -12.43 6.92 -6.61
CA PHE A 404 -12.50 6.61 -5.19
C PHE A 404 -13.68 5.69 -4.87
N LEU A 405 -14.86 5.95 -5.43
CA LEU A 405 -16.05 5.11 -5.25
C LEU A 405 -15.90 3.74 -5.92
N LEU A 406 -15.25 3.65 -7.08
CA LEU A 406 -14.92 2.39 -7.75
C LEU A 406 -13.97 1.54 -6.91
N ALA A 407 -12.89 2.15 -6.39
CA ALA A 407 -11.98 1.47 -5.49
C ALA A 407 -12.68 1.04 -4.21
N LEU A 408 -13.49 1.92 -3.60
CA LEU A 408 -14.24 1.59 -2.39
C LEU A 408 -15.20 0.42 -2.62
N ALA A 409 -15.84 0.32 -3.79
CA ALA A 409 -16.72 -0.80 -4.12
C ALA A 409 -16.01 -2.17 -4.07
N ASP A 410 -14.70 -2.20 -4.31
CA ASP A 410 -13.82 -3.38 -4.25
C ASP A 410 -13.26 -3.65 -2.83
N SER A 411 -13.87 -3.09 -1.79
CA SER A 411 -13.47 -3.30 -0.38
C SER A 411 -14.55 -4.05 0.40
N ASP A 412 -14.17 -4.65 1.54
CA ASP A 412 -15.11 -5.34 2.43
C ASP A 412 -16.23 -4.40 2.91
N LEU A 413 -15.88 -3.14 3.24
CA LEU A 413 -16.88 -2.11 3.57
C LEU A 413 -17.77 -1.75 2.36
N GLY A 414 -17.19 -1.68 1.17
CA GLY A 414 -17.90 -1.37 -0.07
C GLY A 414 -18.97 -2.40 -0.44
N HIS A 415 -18.65 -3.69 -0.30
CA HIS A 415 -19.60 -4.78 -0.52
C HIS A 415 -20.85 -4.61 0.35
N GLY A 416 -20.69 -4.21 1.61
CA GLY A 416 -21.80 -3.94 2.53
C GLY A 416 -22.61 -2.66 2.22
N HIS A 417 -22.09 -1.76 1.38
CA HIS A 417 -22.68 -0.46 1.05
C HIS A 417 -22.83 -0.23 -0.47
N ALA A 418 -22.90 -1.29 -1.27
CA ALA A 418 -22.93 -1.21 -2.73
C ALA A 418 -24.08 -0.31 -3.26
N GLY A 419 -25.26 -0.36 -2.63
CA GLY A 419 -26.39 0.48 -3.00
C GLY A 419 -26.18 1.97 -2.71
N ASP A 420 -25.42 2.32 -1.67
CA ASP A 420 -25.07 3.71 -1.37
C ASP A 420 -24.03 4.24 -2.36
N ILE A 421 -23.01 3.42 -2.65
CA ILE A 421 -21.97 3.74 -3.65
C ILE A 421 -22.59 3.95 -5.03
N SER A 422 -23.47 3.05 -5.47
CA SER A 422 -24.14 3.16 -6.77
C SER A 422 -25.03 4.41 -6.87
N ARG A 423 -25.68 4.82 -5.78
CA ARG A 423 -26.45 6.07 -5.72
C ARG A 423 -25.57 7.30 -5.84
N LEU A 424 -24.41 7.32 -5.17
CA LEU A 424 -23.44 8.42 -5.27
C LEU A 424 -22.84 8.53 -6.67
N LEU A 425 -22.47 7.39 -7.28
CA LEU A 425 -22.01 7.34 -8.66
C LEU A 425 -23.05 7.94 -9.61
N HIS A 426 -24.29 7.48 -9.54
CA HIS A 426 -25.36 8.01 -10.39
C HIS A 426 -25.64 9.50 -10.15
N ALA A 427 -25.57 9.98 -8.90
CA ALA A 427 -25.70 11.41 -8.61
C ALA A 427 -24.57 12.26 -9.23
N LEU A 428 -23.37 11.68 -9.37
CA LEU A 428 -22.22 12.34 -10.00
C LEU A 428 -22.31 12.32 -11.53
N THR A 429 -22.74 11.21 -12.12
CA THR A 429 -22.64 10.94 -13.58
C THR A 429 -23.96 11.03 -14.34
N GLY A 430 -25.10 10.90 -13.68
CA GLY A 430 -26.42 10.71 -14.32
C GLY A 430 -27.01 11.93 -15.03
N ASN A 431 -26.39 13.12 -14.91
CA ASN A 431 -26.78 14.31 -15.66
C ASN A 431 -25.76 14.62 -16.77
N PRO A 432 -26.06 14.34 -18.04
CA PRO A 432 -25.15 14.59 -19.16
C PRO A 432 -24.77 16.07 -19.32
N ALA A 433 -25.67 17.01 -18.99
CA ALA A 433 -25.37 18.45 -19.02
C ALA A 433 -24.31 18.85 -17.98
N GLY A 434 -24.04 17.98 -17.00
CA GLY A 434 -22.99 18.15 -16.01
C GLY A 434 -21.58 17.82 -16.49
N TYR A 435 -21.36 17.49 -17.78
CA TYR A 435 -20.06 17.04 -18.32
C TYR A 435 -18.89 17.96 -17.96
N GLY A 436 -19.11 19.29 -17.86
CA GLY A 436 -18.06 20.26 -17.55
C GLY A 436 -17.29 19.99 -16.25
N ARG A 437 -17.87 19.26 -15.28
CA ARG A 437 -17.16 18.87 -14.04
C ARG A 437 -16.08 17.81 -14.24
N PHE A 438 -16.09 17.11 -15.38
CA PHE A 438 -15.15 16.04 -15.74
C PHE A 438 -14.09 16.50 -16.75
N ILE A 439 -14.19 17.74 -17.22
CA ILE A 439 -13.35 18.31 -18.26
C ILE A 439 -12.44 19.36 -17.64
N HIS A 440 -11.17 19.39 -18.07
CA HIS A 440 -10.26 20.46 -17.70
C HIS A 440 -10.20 21.51 -18.82
N PRO A 441 -10.64 22.76 -18.59
CA PRO A 441 -10.79 23.76 -19.65
C PRO A 441 -9.50 24.13 -20.40
N ARG A 442 -8.34 23.93 -19.75
CA ARG A 442 -7.02 24.21 -20.37
C ARG A 442 -6.44 23.03 -21.14
N LEU A 443 -7.04 21.84 -21.04
CA LEU A 443 -6.56 20.67 -21.77
C LEU A 443 -7.12 20.66 -23.20
N PRO A 444 -6.32 20.22 -24.20
CA PRO A 444 -6.79 19.91 -25.54
C PRO A 444 -8.03 19.00 -25.54
N PRO A 445 -8.92 19.09 -26.55
CA PRO A 445 -10.09 18.22 -26.62
C PRO A 445 -9.75 16.73 -26.61
N ARG A 446 -8.64 16.36 -27.27
CA ARG A 446 -8.13 14.99 -27.28
C ARG A 446 -7.82 14.48 -25.87
N ASP A 447 -7.05 15.23 -25.08
CA ASP A 447 -6.64 14.84 -23.73
C ASP A 447 -7.85 14.70 -22.78
N ASN A 448 -8.86 15.56 -22.96
CA ASN A 448 -10.11 15.46 -22.23
C ASN A 448 -10.93 14.21 -22.63
N LEU A 449 -10.98 13.86 -23.92
CA LEU A 449 -11.59 12.62 -24.40
C LEU A 449 -10.86 11.38 -23.86
N GLU A 450 -9.53 11.37 -23.91
CA GLU A 450 -8.71 10.28 -23.39
C GLU A 450 -8.95 10.10 -21.89
N ALA A 451 -8.96 11.19 -21.11
CA ALA A 451 -9.17 11.12 -19.67
C ALA A 451 -10.57 10.62 -19.28
N LEU A 452 -11.62 11.04 -19.98
CA LEU A 452 -12.98 10.57 -19.70
C LEU A 452 -13.22 9.15 -20.23
N THR A 453 -12.57 8.76 -21.34
CA THR A 453 -12.56 7.39 -21.84
C THR A 453 -11.82 6.45 -20.89
N LEU A 454 -10.71 6.88 -20.30
CA LEU A 454 -10.02 6.10 -19.26
C LEU A 454 -10.97 5.83 -18.09
N LEU A 455 -11.72 6.83 -17.64
CA LEU A 455 -12.72 6.65 -16.58
C LEU A 455 -13.84 5.68 -16.98
N TYR A 456 -14.29 5.72 -18.23
CA TYR A 456 -15.24 4.75 -18.78
C TYR A 456 -14.69 3.32 -18.74
N CYS A 457 -13.42 3.12 -19.13
CA CYS A 457 -12.77 1.82 -19.08
C CYS A 457 -12.63 1.31 -17.63
N GLN A 458 -12.17 2.17 -16.72
CA GLN A 458 -12.10 1.87 -15.30
C GLN A 458 -13.46 1.48 -14.70
N ALA A 459 -14.54 2.13 -15.14
CA ALA A 459 -15.90 1.74 -14.76
C ALA A 459 -16.31 0.39 -15.34
N ALA A 460 -15.99 0.13 -16.61
CA ALA A 460 -16.30 -1.14 -17.30
C ALA A 460 -15.55 -2.35 -16.70
N ASP A 461 -14.33 -2.14 -16.21
CA ASP A 461 -13.48 -3.17 -15.60
C ASP A 461 -13.67 -3.28 -14.08
N SER A 462 -14.59 -2.52 -13.50
CA SER A 462 -14.78 -2.44 -12.04
C SER A 462 -15.47 -3.67 -11.44
N ALA A 463 -15.23 -3.89 -10.14
CA ALA A 463 -15.88 -4.89 -9.31
C ALA A 463 -17.35 -4.56 -8.94
N LEU A 464 -17.95 -3.50 -9.54
CA LEU A 464 -19.34 -3.16 -9.29
C LEU A 464 -20.30 -4.29 -9.72
N PRO A 465 -21.45 -4.44 -9.04
CA PRO A 465 -22.54 -5.29 -9.52
C PRO A 465 -22.91 -4.93 -10.97
N GLU A 466 -23.28 -5.95 -11.77
CA GLU A 466 -23.51 -5.79 -13.22
C GLU A 466 -24.48 -4.67 -13.57
N ASP A 467 -25.61 -4.55 -12.84
CA ASP A 467 -26.59 -3.48 -13.05
C ASP A 467 -26.01 -2.08 -12.81
N ALA A 468 -25.22 -1.93 -11.73
CA ALA A 468 -24.58 -0.67 -11.37
C ALA A 468 -23.48 -0.31 -12.37
N ARG A 469 -22.70 -1.30 -12.80
CA ARG A 469 -21.63 -1.16 -13.81
C ARG A 469 -22.20 -0.75 -15.17
N THR A 470 -23.26 -1.41 -15.62
CA THR A 470 -23.95 -1.09 -16.87
C THR A 470 -24.55 0.32 -16.84
N ARG A 471 -25.16 0.71 -15.72
CA ARG A 471 -25.68 2.07 -15.55
C ARG A 471 -24.58 3.13 -15.57
N LEU A 472 -23.51 2.92 -14.80
CA LEU A 472 -22.39 3.87 -14.74
C LEU A 472 -21.71 4.04 -16.10
N THR A 473 -21.43 2.95 -16.81
CA THR A 473 -20.84 3.02 -18.16
C THR A 473 -21.76 3.74 -19.13
N SER A 474 -23.08 3.53 -19.06
CA SER A 474 -24.06 4.28 -19.85
C SER A 474 -24.09 5.78 -19.50
N ASP A 475 -24.01 6.14 -18.22
CA ASP A 475 -23.95 7.53 -17.77
C ASP A 475 -22.67 8.23 -18.27
N LEU A 476 -21.52 7.55 -18.18
CA LEU A 476 -20.24 8.05 -18.69
C LEU A 476 -20.22 8.19 -20.22
N ASP A 477 -20.83 7.25 -20.95
CA ASP A 477 -21.02 7.38 -22.41
C ASP A 477 -21.89 8.60 -22.75
N ALA A 478 -22.96 8.84 -21.99
CA ALA A 478 -23.81 10.01 -22.17
C ALA A 478 -23.06 11.33 -21.89
N LEU A 479 -22.17 11.36 -20.90
CA LEU A 479 -21.29 12.50 -20.62
C LEU A 479 -20.28 12.74 -21.76
N LEU A 480 -19.68 11.68 -22.32
CA LEU A 480 -18.82 11.77 -23.51
C LEU A 480 -19.57 12.34 -24.72
N VAL A 481 -20.78 11.84 -24.98
CA VAL A 481 -21.64 12.34 -26.05
C VAL A 481 -22.00 13.81 -25.86
N ALA A 482 -22.36 14.21 -24.63
CA ALA A 482 -22.66 15.60 -24.30
C ALA A 482 -21.44 16.50 -24.52
N TYR A 483 -20.26 16.09 -24.04
CA TYR A 483 -19.02 16.83 -24.27
C TYR A 483 -18.72 17.00 -25.76
N ILE A 484 -18.80 15.93 -26.55
CA ILE A 484 -18.54 15.97 -28.00
C ILE A 484 -19.50 16.92 -28.71
N THR A 485 -20.77 16.93 -28.33
CA THR A 485 -21.83 17.72 -28.97
C THR A 485 -21.75 19.19 -28.58
N GLU A 486 -21.69 19.48 -27.28
CA GLU A 486 -21.79 20.85 -26.74
C GLU A 486 -20.51 21.66 -27.00
N GLU A 487 -19.35 21.03 -26.90
CA GLU A 487 -18.05 21.66 -27.21
C GLU A 487 -17.69 21.59 -28.70
N ARG A 488 -18.60 21.05 -29.52
CA ARG A 488 -18.46 20.90 -30.98
C ARG A 488 -17.12 20.27 -31.35
N VAL A 489 -16.76 19.22 -30.61
CA VAL A 489 -15.42 18.60 -30.67
C VAL A 489 -15.17 18.05 -32.07
N VAL A 490 -16.18 17.42 -32.68
CA VAL A 490 -16.07 16.90 -34.06
C VAL A 490 -15.81 18.03 -35.03
N GLU A 491 -16.53 19.14 -34.95
CA GLU A 491 -16.35 20.28 -35.86
C GLU A 491 -15.01 20.98 -35.66
N ARG A 492 -14.51 21.06 -34.43
CA ARG A 492 -13.18 21.61 -34.13
C ARG A 492 -12.06 20.72 -34.66
N LEU A 493 -12.23 19.40 -34.62
CA LEU A 493 -11.29 18.45 -35.21
C LEU A 493 -11.38 18.44 -36.74
N ASP A 494 -12.54 18.78 -37.29
CA ASP A 494 -12.85 18.83 -38.71
C ASP A 494 -12.97 20.25 -39.27
N ASP A 495 -12.07 21.15 -38.83
CA ASP A 495 -12.08 22.56 -39.26
C ASP A 495 -11.93 22.68 -40.79
N PRO A 496 -12.90 23.28 -41.51
CA PRO A 496 -12.83 23.49 -42.96
C PRO A 496 -11.62 24.30 -43.45
N GLY A 497 -10.99 25.09 -42.58
CA GLY A 497 -9.79 25.87 -42.90
C GLY A 497 -8.52 25.03 -43.11
N ASP A 498 -8.50 23.80 -42.60
CA ASP A 498 -7.36 22.88 -42.74
C ASP A 498 -7.49 21.96 -43.97
N ALA A 499 -6.34 21.48 -44.47
CA ALA A 499 -6.31 20.47 -45.52
C ALA A 499 -7.07 19.20 -45.10
N LEU A 500 -7.79 18.58 -46.06
CA LEU A 500 -8.59 17.37 -45.83
C LEU A 500 -7.77 16.26 -45.16
N ARG A 501 -6.49 16.15 -45.52
CA ARG A 501 -5.52 15.23 -44.94
C ARG A 501 -5.43 15.34 -43.42
N LEU A 502 -5.22 16.56 -42.93
CA LEU A 502 -5.00 16.84 -41.51
C LEU A 502 -6.27 16.62 -40.69
N ARG A 503 -7.43 16.98 -41.26
CA ARG A 503 -8.75 16.76 -40.65
C ARG A 503 -9.07 15.28 -40.53
N ALA A 504 -8.95 14.53 -41.63
CA ALA A 504 -9.23 13.10 -41.65
C ALA A 504 -8.27 12.31 -40.73
N ASN A 505 -6.99 12.70 -40.67
CA ASN A 505 -6.04 12.10 -39.72
C ASN A 505 -6.40 12.39 -38.27
N ARG A 506 -6.79 13.62 -37.92
CA ARG A 506 -7.23 13.95 -36.54
C ARG A 506 -8.45 13.13 -36.13
N LEU A 507 -9.45 12.99 -37.00
CA LEU A 507 -10.65 12.19 -36.73
C LEU A 507 -10.32 10.69 -36.61
N LEU A 508 -9.44 10.15 -37.47
CA LEU A 508 -9.00 8.76 -37.39
C LEU A 508 -8.20 8.48 -36.12
N GLN A 509 -7.32 9.40 -35.71
CA GLN A 509 -6.59 9.29 -34.46
C GLN A 509 -7.55 9.18 -33.27
N VAL A 510 -8.62 9.99 -33.24
CA VAL A 510 -9.65 9.91 -32.18
C VAL A 510 -10.42 8.58 -32.19
N CYS A 511 -10.62 7.98 -33.36
CA CYS A 511 -11.19 6.64 -33.51
C CYS A 511 -10.19 5.51 -33.20
N ALA A 512 -8.92 5.80 -32.98
CA ALA A 512 -7.91 4.78 -32.75
C ALA A 512 -8.15 4.06 -31.41
N PRO A 513 -7.77 2.78 -31.30
CA PRO A 513 -7.92 2.00 -30.07
C PRO A 513 -7.25 2.70 -28.89
N GLY A 514 -8.03 3.07 -27.87
CA GLY A 514 -7.53 3.73 -26.65
C GLY A 514 -8.01 5.17 -26.45
N ILE A 515 -8.28 5.93 -27.51
CA ILE A 515 -8.71 7.34 -27.36
C ILE A 515 -10.20 7.43 -27.03
N LEU A 516 -11.03 6.73 -27.80
CA LEU A 516 -12.47 6.68 -27.59
C LEU A 516 -12.95 5.24 -27.70
N ARG A 517 -13.34 4.65 -26.56
CA ARG A 517 -13.83 3.26 -26.49
C ARG A 517 -15.33 3.17 -26.23
N SER A 518 -15.95 4.30 -25.91
CA SER A 518 -17.37 4.36 -25.61
C SER A 518 -18.20 4.23 -26.87
N ARG A 519 -19.22 3.36 -26.85
CA ARG A 519 -19.96 2.96 -28.06
C ARG A 519 -20.63 4.14 -28.78
N ARG A 520 -21.48 4.92 -28.08
CA ARG A 520 -22.26 5.99 -28.72
C ARG A 520 -21.36 7.14 -29.15
N ALA A 521 -20.43 7.54 -28.29
CA ALA A 521 -19.45 8.58 -28.62
C ALA A 521 -18.58 8.21 -29.83
N LEU A 522 -18.12 6.95 -29.91
CA LEU A 522 -17.32 6.46 -31.03
C LEU A 522 -18.13 6.44 -32.33
N GLU A 523 -19.39 6.00 -32.30
CA GLU A 523 -20.28 6.04 -33.47
C GLU A 523 -20.43 7.45 -34.06
N MET A 524 -20.48 8.49 -33.22
CA MET A 524 -20.57 9.88 -33.68
C MET A 524 -19.34 10.31 -34.51
N VAL A 525 -18.14 10.03 -34.00
CA VAL A 525 -16.88 10.38 -34.69
C VAL A 525 -16.71 9.52 -35.94
N ARG A 526 -17.01 8.21 -35.85
CA ARG A 526 -16.93 7.29 -36.99
C ARG A 526 -17.86 7.70 -38.13
N ARG A 527 -19.05 8.21 -37.83
CA ARG A 527 -19.97 8.71 -38.87
C ARG A 527 -19.33 9.83 -39.69
N ARG A 528 -18.61 10.76 -39.04
CA ARG A 528 -17.93 11.85 -39.74
C ARG A 528 -16.79 11.37 -40.63
N VAL A 529 -16.00 10.40 -40.16
CA VAL A 529 -14.96 9.75 -40.98
C VAL A 529 -15.58 9.09 -42.22
N VAL A 530 -16.68 8.36 -42.06
CA VAL A 530 -17.39 7.73 -43.17
C VAL A 530 -17.94 8.76 -44.17
N GLU A 531 -18.43 9.91 -43.70
CA GLU A 531 -18.85 11.03 -44.56
C GLU A 531 -17.71 11.55 -45.44
N HIS A 532 -16.47 11.63 -44.92
CA HIS A 532 -15.29 11.98 -45.72
C HIS A 532 -14.94 10.92 -46.76
N LEU A 533 -14.91 9.65 -46.37
CA LEU A 533 -14.58 8.53 -47.25
C LEU A 533 -15.55 8.38 -48.42
N ARG A 534 -16.82 8.77 -48.21
CA ARG A 534 -17.86 8.74 -49.25
C ARG A 534 -17.76 9.89 -50.26
N GLN A 535 -16.86 10.86 -50.06
CA GLN A 535 -16.71 11.97 -50.99
C GLN A 535 -16.14 11.50 -52.33
N PRO A 536 -16.65 11.99 -53.46
CA PRO A 536 -16.10 11.66 -54.77
C PRO A 536 -14.65 12.16 -54.87
N GLN A 537 -13.78 11.30 -55.40
CA GLN A 537 -12.34 11.53 -55.56
C GLN A 537 -11.61 11.82 -54.24
N PHE A 538 -12.01 11.16 -53.14
CA PHE A 538 -11.40 11.32 -51.83
C PHE A 538 -9.87 11.22 -51.86
N ASP A 539 -9.32 10.14 -52.43
CA ASP A 539 -7.86 9.91 -52.45
C ASP A 539 -7.09 11.07 -53.11
N ARG A 540 -7.67 11.66 -54.17
CA ARG A 540 -7.09 12.81 -54.88
C ARG A 540 -7.12 14.07 -54.02
N LYS A 541 -8.24 14.34 -53.33
CA LYS A 541 -8.40 15.50 -52.43
C LYS A 541 -7.60 15.36 -51.13
N TYR A 542 -7.42 14.14 -50.65
CA TYR A 542 -6.68 13.85 -49.43
C TYR A 542 -5.18 14.16 -49.55
N VAL A 543 -4.62 14.09 -50.75
CA VAL A 543 -3.18 14.34 -50.99
C VAL A 543 -2.90 15.65 -51.74
N GLU A 544 -3.92 16.48 -51.96
CA GLU A 544 -3.84 17.71 -52.76
C GLU A 544 -2.87 18.75 -52.17
N ASP A 545 -2.64 18.71 -50.87
CA ASP A 545 -1.74 19.60 -50.14
C ASP A 545 -0.25 19.18 -50.20
N LEU A 546 0.07 18.04 -50.82
CA LEU A 546 1.41 17.49 -50.88
C LEU A 546 2.09 17.72 -52.25
N PRO A 547 3.35 18.20 -52.27
CA PRO A 547 4.00 18.67 -53.50
C PRO A 547 4.52 17.55 -54.42
N ASP A 548 4.81 16.35 -53.90
CA ASP A 548 5.47 15.26 -54.64
C ASP A 548 4.72 13.92 -54.55
N ALA A 549 4.71 13.18 -55.68
CA ALA A 549 4.00 11.90 -55.79
C ALA A 549 4.45 10.84 -54.77
N ALA A 550 5.73 10.89 -54.34
CA ALA A 550 6.26 9.98 -53.33
C ALA A 550 5.70 10.27 -51.92
N ALA A 551 5.53 11.54 -51.53
CA ALA A 551 4.82 11.89 -50.30
C ALA A 551 3.33 11.54 -50.37
N GLN A 552 2.67 11.77 -51.52
CA GLN A 552 1.26 11.41 -51.71
C GLN A 552 1.02 9.89 -51.48
N GLN A 553 1.85 9.03 -52.08
CA GLN A 553 1.77 7.58 -51.87
C GLN A 553 2.10 7.15 -50.43
N ARG A 554 3.02 7.84 -49.74
CA ARG A 554 3.31 7.56 -48.32
C ARG A 554 2.13 7.95 -47.43
N ALA A 555 1.54 9.12 -47.66
CA ALA A 555 0.39 9.61 -46.91
C ALA A 555 -0.85 8.70 -47.07
N LEU A 556 -1.14 8.24 -48.29
CA LEU A 556 -2.25 7.29 -48.53
C LEU A 556 -2.02 5.94 -47.84
N ARG A 557 -0.80 5.39 -47.91
CA ARG A 557 -0.46 4.13 -47.20
C ARG A 557 -0.65 4.26 -45.70
N GLU A 558 -0.17 5.37 -45.13
CA GLU A 558 -0.32 5.66 -43.72
C GLU A 558 -1.79 5.86 -43.32
N PHE A 559 -2.58 6.52 -44.17
CA PHE A 559 -4.02 6.68 -43.97
C PHE A 559 -4.75 5.34 -43.90
N TYR A 560 -4.52 4.44 -44.86
CA TYR A 560 -5.15 3.11 -44.83
C TYR A 560 -4.68 2.25 -43.66
N ARG A 561 -3.41 2.39 -43.23
CA ARG A 561 -2.92 1.77 -41.99
C ARG A 561 -3.73 2.24 -40.79
N MET A 562 -3.89 3.56 -40.62
CA MET A 562 -4.71 4.13 -39.54
C MET A 562 -6.19 3.71 -39.63
N LEU A 563 -6.73 3.55 -40.84
CA LEU A 563 -8.10 3.10 -41.08
C LEU A 563 -8.31 1.65 -40.60
N GLY A 564 -7.33 0.78 -40.85
CA GLY A 564 -7.29 -0.58 -40.31
C GLY A 564 -7.16 -0.59 -38.79
N GLU A 565 -6.27 0.23 -38.22
CA GLU A 565 -6.09 0.33 -36.77
C GLU A 565 -7.34 0.82 -36.04
N ALA A 566 -8.06 1.78 -36.62
CA ALA A 566 -9.34 2.26 -36.09
C ALA A 566 -10.53 1.30 -36.37
N GLY A 567 -10.26 0.13 -36.97
CA GLY A 567 -11.24 -0.94 -37.18
C GLY A 567 -12.34 -0.60 -38.19
N PHE A 568 -12.01 0.16 -39.24
CA PHE A 568 -12.91 0.42 -40.37
C PHE A 568 -12.77 -0.59 -41.52
N VAL A 569 -11.69 -1.38 -41.54
CA VAL A 569 -11.37 -2.42 -42.54
C VAL A 569 -11.39 -3.79 -41.89
#